data_AF-L0ED08-F1
#
_entry.id   AF-L0ED08-F1
#
_cell.length_a   1.000
_cell.length_b   1.000
_cell.length_c   1.000
_cell.angle_alpha   90.00
_cell.angle_beta   90.00
_cell.angle_gamma   90.00
#
_symmetry.space_group_name_H-M   'P 1'
#
loop_
_entity.id
_entity.type
_entity.pdbx_description
1 polymer ?
#
loop_
_entity_poly.entity_id
_entity_poly.type
_entity_poly.pdbx_seq_one_letter_code
_entity_poly.pdbx_strand_id
1 'polypeptide(L)'
;MDRKYDQVGTAFTCRSFAEYVRMFALAEPFDPRGEVLDAAAGASSFTAAAARRGFRAVAVDPRYRLPQEELFREARTEIDVSTAKLEGLQDLFDFSYYGSLDHHRAGREASLKRFMDDFAADGRDGSGRYVAGELPHDRPASPV
;
A
#
# COMPACT_ATOMS: atom_id res chain seq x y z
N MET A 1 -15.63 -16.42 22.43
CA MET A 1 -15.18 -15.05 22.11
C MET A 1 -15.05 -14.96 20.60
N ASP A 2 -15.80 -14.05 19.97
CA ASP A 2 -15.70 -13.76 18.53
C ASP A 2 -14.31 -13.14 18.27
N ARG A 3 -13.35 -13.96 17.83
CA ARG A 3 -12.03 -13.47 17.43
C ARG A 3 -12.18 -12.84 16.04
N LYS A 4 -12.08 -11.52 15.97
CA LYS A 4 -12.22 -10.73 14.73
C LYS A 4 -10.99 -9.86 14.53
N TYR A 5 -10.69 -9.57 13.27
CA TYR A 5 -9.63 -8.64 12.90
C TYR A 5 -10.15 -7.21 13.03
N ASP A 6 -9.88 -6.56 14.16
CA ASP A 6 -10.28 -5.17 14.40
C ASP A 6 -9.24 -4.20 13.83
N GLN A 7 -9.66 -3.43 12.82
CA GLN A 7 -8.90 -2.31 12.25
C GLN A 7 -9.50 -1.00 12.78
N VAL A 8 -8.65 -0.17 13.39
CA VAL A 8 -9.00 1.21 13.77
C VAL A 8 -8.33 2.14 12.77
N GLY A 9 -9.11 3.02 12.13
CA GLY A 9 -8.62 3.91 11.08
C GLY A 9 -8.32 3.21 9.74
N THR A 10 -7.66 3.92 8.82
CA THR A 10 -7.32 3.40 7.48
C THR A 10 -6.01 2.63 7.51
N ALA A 11 -6.04 1.39 7.00
CA ALA A 11 -4.87 0.52 6.93
C ALA A 11 -3.74 1.13 6.07
N PHE A 12 -2.51 1.08 6.56
CA PHE A 12 -1.33 1.61 5.86
C PHE A 12 -0.50 0.48 5.26
N THR A 13 -1.10 -0.25 4.32
CA THR A 13 -0.57 -1.56 3.91
C THR A 13 0.70 -1.46 3.05
N CYS A 14 1.60 -2.45 3.19
CA CYS A 14 2.80 -2.61 2.37
C CYS A 14 2.59 -3.69 1.30
N ARG A 15 1.53 -3.61 0.50
CA ARG A 15 1.26 -4.59 -0.58
C ARG A 15 2.21 -4.46 -1.75
N SER A 16 2.50 -5.58 -2.39
CA SER A 16 3.37 -5.67 -3.56
C SER A 16 2.58 -5.68 -4.85
N PHE A 17 3.25 -5.40 -5.96
CA PHE A 17 2.65 -5.51 -7.30
C PHE A 17 2.05 -6.89 -7.58
N ALA A 18 2.74 -7.96 -7.18
CA ALA A 18 2.27 -9.33 -7.37
C ALA A 18 0.99 -9.63 -6.56
N GLU A 19 0.86 -9.05 -5.37
CA GLU A 19 -0.40 -9.13 -4.61
C GLU A 19 -1.52 -8.39 -5.35
N TYR A 20 -1.28 -7.20 -5.89
CA TYR A 20 -2.30 -6.45 -6.64
C TYR A 20 -2.76 -7.19 -7.88
N VAL A 21 -1.82 -7.73 -8.67
CA VAL A 21 -2.13 -8.56 -9.85
C VAL A 21 -3.07 -9.71 -9.48
N ARG A 22 -2.78 -10.41 -8.37
CA ARG A 22 -3.62 -11.54 -7.94
C ARG A 22 -4.95 -11.11 -7.33
N MET A 23 -4.97 -10.04 -6.53
CA MET A 23 -6.19 -9.48 -5.94
C MET A 23 -7.20 -9.04 -7.01
N PHE A 24 -6.71 -8.45 -8.11
CA PHE A 24 -7.54 -7.98 -9.21
C PHE A 24 -7.64 -8.97 -10.38
N ALA A 25 -7.08 -10.18 -10.24
CA ALA A 25 -7.04 -11.21 -11.28
C ALA A 25 -6.57 -10.67 -12.66
N LEU A 26 -5.53 -9.82 -12.65
CA LEU A 26 -5.00 -9.22 -13.88
C LEU A 26 -4.24 -10.27 -14.69
N ALA A 27 -4.56 -10.41 -15.97
CA ALA A 27 -3.87 -11.32 -16.87
C ALA A 27 -2.55 -10.69 -17.34
N GLU A 28 -1.40 -11.28 -17.00
CA GLU A 28 -0.10 -10.79 -17.44
C GLU A 28 0.32 -11.37 -18.82
N PRO A 29 0.90 -10.55 -19.72
CA PRO A 29 1.11 -9.11 -19.58
C PRO A 29 -0.21 -8.34 -19.76
N PHE A 30 -0.45 -7.34 -18.91
CA PHE A 30 -1.54 -6.38 -19.11
C PHE A 30 -0.98 -5.01 -19.46
N ASP A 31 -1.78 -4.27 -20.22
CA ASP A 31 -1.56 -2.85 -20.51
C ASP A 31 -2.80 -2.09 -19.99
N PRO A 32 -2.65 -1.19 -19.00
CA PRO A 32 -3.76 -0.39 -18.50
C PRO A 32 -4.36 0.56 -19.56
N ARG A 33 -3.76 0.67 -20.77
CA ARG A 33 -4.16 1.54 -21.90
C ARG A 33 -4.27 3.02 -21.50
N GLY A 34 -3.69 3.40 -20.36
CA GLY A 34 -3.90 4.68 -19.70
C GLY A 34 -3.09 4.79 -18.42
N GLU A 35 -3.49 5.75 -17.58
CA GLU A 35 -2.85 6.01 -16.29
C GLU A 35 -3.48 5.16 -15.19
N VAL A 36 -2.67 4.79 -14.21
CA VAL A 36 -3.07 3.95 -13.08
C VAL A 36 -3.09 4.80 -11.83
N LEU A 37 -4.23 4.84 -11.14
CA LEU A 37 -4.36 5.43 -9.83
C LEU A 37 -4.30 4.33 -8.77
N ASP A 38 -3.29 4.40 -7.90
CA ASP A 38 -3.18 3.61 -6.68
C ASP A 38 -3.81 4.42 -5.54
N ALA A 39 -5.08 4.15 -5.26
CA ALA A 39 -5.88 4.90 -4.28
C ALA A 39 -5.80 4.27 -2.90
N ALA A 40 -5.59 5.10 -1.86
CA ALA A 40 -5.23 4.62 -0.52
C ALA A 40 -4.00 3.70 -0.56
N ALA A 41 -3.01 4.11 -1.35
CA ALA A 41 -1.85 3.31 -1.72
C ALA A 41 -1.03 2.82 -0.52
N GLY A 42 -1.04 3.60 0.57
CA GLY A 42 -0.23 3.32 1.73
C GLY A 42 1.27 3.26 1.42
N ALA A 43 1.99 2.33 2.04
CA ALA A 43 3.41 2.09 1.79
C ALA A 43 3.63 0.91 0.82
N SER A 44 2.73 0.78 -0.16
CA SER A 44 2.75 -0.23 -1.21
C SER A 44 3.92 -0.03 -2.19
N SER A 45 4.54 -1.11 -2.63
CA SER A 45 5.52 -1.07 -3.74
C SER A 45 4.89 -1.16 -5.12
N PHE A 46 3.56 -1.19 -5.22
CA PHE A 46 2.85 -1.27 -6.49
C PHE A 46 3.29 -0.14 -7.44
N THR A 47 3.19 1.12 -7.01
CA THR A 47 3.50 2.28 -7.85
C THR A 47 4.97 2.29 -8.33
N ALA A 48 5.91 1.99 -7.44
CA ALA A 48 7.32 1.83 -7.79
C ALA A 48 7.56 0.73 -8.84
N ALA A 49 6.91 -0.43 -8.66
CA ALA A 49 7.02 -1.56 -9.57
C ALA A 49 6.31 -1.32 -10.92
N ALA A 50 5.21 -0.57 -10.92
CA ALA A 50 4.47 -0.15 -12.10
C ALA A 50 5.29 0.86 -12.93
N ALA A 51 5.86 1.87 -12.28
CA ALA A 51 6.72 2.86 -12.93
C ALA A 51 7.93 2.19 -13.62
N ARG A 52 8.58 1.25 -12.95
CA ARG A 52 9.67 0.44 -13.54
C ARG A 52 9.27 -0.41 -14.75
N ARG A 53 7.98 -0.70 -14.92
CA ARG A 53 7.42 -1.42 -16.09
C ARG A 53 6.98 -0.48 -17.21
N GLY A 54 7.16 0.84 -17.03
CA GLY A 54 6.75 1.86 -17.99
C GLY A 54 5.29 2.30 -17.84
N PHE A 55 4.58 1.86 -16.78
CA PHE A 55 3.23 2.34 -16.52
C PHE A 55 3.27 3.76 -15.95
N ARG A 56 2.32 4.59 -16.37
CA ARG A 56 2.06 5.89 -15.75
C ARG A 56 1.20 5.68 -14.51
N ALA A 57 1.83 5.46 -13.36
CA ALA A 57 1.15 5.21 -12.10
C ALA A 57 1.34 6.36 -11.11
N VAL A 58 0.26 6.75 -10.42
CA VAL A 58 0.26 7.75 -9.35
C VAL A 58 -0.35 7.11 -8.10
N ALA A 59 0.35 7.24 -6.98
CA ALA A 59 -0.11 6.83 -5.66
C ALA A 59 -0.73 8.00 -4.91
N VAL A 60 -1.87 7.76 -4.26
CA VAL A 60 -2.55 8.75 -3.44
C VAL A 60 -2.81 8.19 -2.04
N ASP A 61 -2.30 8.90 -1.02
CA ASP A 61 -2.55 8.62 0.39
C ASP A 61 -2.41 9.92 1.22
N PRO A 62 -3.26 10.17 2.22
CA PRO A 62 -3.12 11.36 3.07
C PRO A 62 -1.79 11.43 3.81
N ARG A 63 -1.16 10.27 4.09
CA ARG A 63 0.12 10.20 4.80
C ARG A 63 1.30 10.75 4.02
N TYR A 64 1.17 10.92 2.70
CA TYR A 64 2.25 11.52 1.91
C TYR A 64 2.48 13.02 2.23
N ARG A 65 1.66 13.64 3.10
CA ARG A 65 1.95 14.96 3.69
C ARG A 65 3.00 14.91 4.80
N LEU A 66 3.23 13.73 5.38
CA LEU A 66 4.15 13.58 6.51
C LEU A 66 5.60 13.76 6.05
N PRO A 67 6.49 14.22 6.95
CA PRO A 67 7.92 14.14 6.73
C PRO A 67 8.35 12.70 6.40
N GLN A 68 9.28 12.54 5.46
CA GLN A 68 9.73 11.23 4.97
C GLN A 68 10.11 10.26 6.11
N GLU A 69 10.86 10.74 7.10
CA GLU A 69 11.30 9.91 8.23
C GLU A 69 10.14 9.42 9.10
N GLU A 70 9.09 10.25 9.24
CA GLU A 70 7.88 9.92 9.99
C GLU A 70 7.03 8.91 9.21
N LEU A 71 6.81 9.15 7.92
CA LEU A 71 6.12 8.23 7.02
C LEU A 71 6.75 6.83 7.04
N PHE A 72 8.08 6.76 6.96
CA PHE A 72 8.81 5.49 6.95
C PHE A 72 8.74 4.79 8.31
N ARG A 73 8.70 5.56 9.40
CA ARG A 73 8.52 5.01 10.74
C ARG A 73 7.13 4.41 10.91
N GLU A 74 6.08 5.15 10.55
CA GLU A 74 4.70 4.66 10.59
C GLU A 74 4.53 3.37 9.77
N ALA A 75 5.11 3.32 8.58
CA ALA A 75 5.02 2.16 7.71
C ALA A 75 5.64 0.90 8.33
N ARG A 76 6.80 1.04 9.01
CA ARG A 76 7.44 -0.08 9.71
C ARG A 76 6.59 -0.54 10.90
N THR A 77 6.09 0.40 11.69
CA THR A 77 5.22 0.10 12.83
C THR A 77 3.95 -0.62 12.40
N GLU A 78 3.35 -0.26 11.26
CA GLU A 78 2.17 -0.96 10.73
C GLU A 78 2.45 -2.42 10.38
N ILE A 79 3.64 -2.74 9.85
CA ILE A 79 4.02 -4.15 9.60
C ILE A 79 4.08 -4.92 10.91
N ASP A 80 4.70 -4.37 11.95
CA ASP A 80 4.81 -5.02 13.26
C ASP A 80 3.42 -5.24 13.88
N VAL A 81 2.58 -4.19 13.89
CA VAL A 81 1.22 -4.25 14.46
C VAL A 81 0.33 -5.23 13.69
N SER A 82 0.33 -5.17 12.35
CA SER A 82 -0.50 -6.06 11.54
C SER A 82 -0.03 -7.52 11.62
N THR A 83 1.28 -7.77 11.70
CA THR A 83 1.82 -9.13 11.87
C THR A 83 1.42 -9.71 13.23
N ALA A 84 1.59 -8.95 14.32
CA ALA A 84 1.20 -9.40 15.66
C ALA A 84 -0.30 -9.71 15.76
N LYS A 85 -1.15 -8.93 15.08
CA LYS A 85 -2.59 -9.23 14.97
C LYS A 85 -2.86 -10.53 14.23
N LEU A 86 -2.13 -10.78 13.13
CA LEU A 86 -2.28 -12.01 12.35
C LEU A 86 -1.79 -13.24 13.10
N GLU A 87 -0.74 -13.14 13.92
CA GLU A 87 -0.27 -14.25 14.77
C GLU A 87 -1.37 -14.76 15.70
N GLY A 88 -2.11 -13.86 16.34
CA GLY A 88 -3.23 -14.21 17.24
C GLY A 88 -4.49 -14.75 16.53
N LEU A 89 -4.55 -14.62 15.20
CA LEU A 89 -5.69 -14.98 14.37
C LEU A 89 -5.31 -15.96 13.25
N GLN A 90 -4.12 -16.56 13.30
CA GLN A 90 -3.54 -17.31 12.18
C GLN A 90 -4.44 -18.45 11.69
N ASP A 91 -5.21 -19.06 12.58
CA ASP A 91 -6.12 -20.17 12.28
C ASP A 91 -7.40 -19.73 11.56
N LEU A 92 -7.64 -18.42 11.45
CA LEU A 92 -8.77 -17.83 10.72
C LEU A 92 -8.40 -17.40 9.29
N PHE A 93 -7.12 -17.47 8.91
CA PHE A 93 -6.62 -17.00 7.62
C PHE A 93 -5.99 -18.14 6.80
N ASP A 94 -6.14 -18.06 5.48
CA ASP A 94 -5.41 -18.93 4.56
C ASP A 94 -4.07 -18.30 4.19
N PHE A 95 -2.99 -18.99 4.54
CA PHE A 95 -1.62 -18.60 4.18
C PHE A 95 -1.07 -19.37 2.98
N SER A 96 -1.85 -20.22 2.29
CA SER A 96 -1.41 -21.06 1.17
C SER A 96 -0.63 -20.28 0.11
N TYR A 97 -1.04 -19.03 -0.17
CA TYR A 97 -0.33 -18.12 -1.06
C TYR A 97 1.09 -17.78 -0.60
N TYR A 98 1.25 -17.48 0.69
CA TYR A 98 2.52 -17.02 1.28
C TYR A 98 3.38 -18.20 1.73
N GLY A 99 2.76 -19.34 2.01
CA GLY A 99 3.36 -20.52 2.65
C GLY A 99 3.40 -20.41 4.18
N SER A 100 3.68 -19.23 4.72
CA SER A 100 3.70 -18.97 6.17
C SER A 100 3.46 -17.50 6.50
N LEU A 101 3.18 -17.22 7.78
CA LEU A 101 3.09 -15.85 8.27
C LEU A 101 4.43 -15.11 8.20
N ASP A 102 5.55 -15.81 8.42
CA ASP A 102 6.90 -15.26 8.25
C ASP A 102 7.15 -14.81 6.80
N HIS A 103 6.75 -15.61 5.82
CA HIS A 103 6.84 -15.22 4.41
C HIS A 103 5.91 -14.06 4.07
N HIS A 104 4.72 -13.98 4.67
CA HIS A 104 3.86 -12.82 4.55
C HIS A 104 4.56 -11.56 5.07
N ARG A 105 5.14 -11.61 6.27
CA ARG A 105 5.90 -10.50 6.87
C ARG A 105 7.09 -10.09 5.99
N ALA A 106 7.92 -11.04 5.58
CA ALA A 106 9.07 -10.77 4.71
C ALA A 106 8.65 -10.12 3.38
N GLY A 107 7.50 -10.53 2.83
CA GLY A 107 6.89 -9.89 1.65
C GLY A 107 6.52 -8.43 1.89
N ARG A 108 5.91 -8.10 3.04
CA ARG A 108 5.59 -6.73 3.46
C ARG A 108 6.85 -5.87 3.59
N GLU A 109 7.88 -6.38 4.25
CA GLU A 109 9.15 -5.66 4.47
C GLU A 109 9.88 -5.40 3.15
N ALA A 110 9.93 -6.39 2.25
CA ALA A 110 10.51 -6.23 0.92
C ALA A 110 9.73 -5.24 0.05
N SER A 111 8.40 -5.20 0.19
CA SER A 111 7.56 -4.20 -0.45
C SER A 111 7.86 -2.80 0.11
N LEU A 112 7.85 -2.65 1.43
CA LEU A 112 8.15 -1.39 2.10
C LEU A 112 9.51 -0.82 1.69
N LYS A 113 10.55 -1.68 1.62
CA LYS A 113 11.87 -1.24 1.16
C LYS A 113 11.81 -0.59 -0.22
N ARG A 114 11.12 -1.22 -1.18
CA ARG A 114 10.99 -0.70 -2.54
C ARG A 114 10.19 0.60 -2.57
N PHE A 115 9.14 0.70 -1.76
CA PHE A 115 8.39 1.94 -1.60
C PHE A 115 9.29 3.07 -1.06
N MET A 116 10.05 2.83 0.01
CA MET A 116 10.94 3.85 0.60
C MET A 116 12.00 4.33 -0.39
N ASP A 117 12.61 3.39 -1.13
CA ASP A 117 13.62 3.71 -2.14
C ASP A 117 13.04 4.59 -3.28
N ASP A 118 11.84 4.25 -3.76
CA ASP A 118 11.17 4.98 -4.86
C ASP A 118 10.59 6.32 -4.41
N PHE A 119 9.97 6.37 -3.22
CA PHE A 119 9.45 7.61 -2.62
C PHE A 119 10.57 8.64 -2.40
N ALA A 120 11.72 8.20 -1.87
CA ALA A 120 12.87 9.07 -1.70
C ALA A 120 13.45 9.53 -3.05
N ALA A 121 13.39 8.69 -4.10
CA ALA A 121 13.81 9.08 -5.45
C ALA A 121 12.85 10.10 -6.07
N ASP A 122 11.54 9.88 -5.96
CA ASP A 122 10.49 10.79 -6.42
C ASP A 122 10.62 12.18 -5.79
N GLY A 123 10.89 12.25 -4.48
CA GLY A 123 11.13 13.51 -3.78
C GLY A 123 12.38 14.27 -4.26
N ARG A 124 13.34 13.60 -4.91
CA ARG A 124 14.55 14.22 -5.47
C ARG A 124 14.38 14.59 -6.94
N ASP A 125 13.74 13.73 -7.73
CA ASP A 125 13.59 13.91 -9.18
C ASP A 125 12.35 14.74 -9.55
N GLY A 126 11.40 14.88 -8.63
CA GLY A 126 10.17 15.64 -8.83
C GLY A 126 9.19 14.97 -9.80
N SER A 127 9.22 13.64 -9.95
CA SER A 127 8.36 12.94 -10.89
C SER A 127 6.87 13.00 -10.54
N GLY A 128 6.55 13.33 -9.28
CA GLY A 128 5.19 13.59 -8.80
C GLY A 128 4.34 12.33 -8.68
N ARG A 129 4.98 11.16 -8.49
CA ARG A 129 4.28 9.87 -8.40
C ARG A 129 3.54 9.68 -7.08
N TYR A 130 3.97 10.33 -6.00
CA TYR A 130 3.35 10.21 -4.68
C TYR A 130 2.63 11.51 -4.31
N VAL A 131 1.31 11.50 -4.38
CA VAL A 131 0.47 12.69 -4.18
C VAL A 131 -0.32 12.56 -2.89
N ALA A 132 -0.21 13.55 -2.02
CA ALA A 132 -1.00 13.56 -0.81
C ALA A 132 -2.46 13.92 -1.09
N GLY A 133 -3.38 12.99 -0.81
CA GLY A 133 -4.80 13.18 -1.09
C GLY A 133 -5.69 12.31 -0.23
N GLU A 134 -6.92 12.76 -0.05
CA GLU A 134 -7.95 12.08 0.75
C GLU A 134 -9.30 12.24 0.08
N LEU A 135 -10.27 11.42 0.50
CA LEU A 135 -11.64 11.55 0.00
C LEU A 135 -12.20 12.93 0.38
N PRO A 136 -13.09 13.50 -0.46
CA PRO A 136 -13.81 14.71 -0.11
C PRO A 136 -14.54 14.51 1.22
N HIS A 137 -14.38 15.46 2.13
CA HIS A 137 -15.28 15.55 3.28
C HIS A 137 -16.65 16.00 2.78
N ASP A 138 -17.74 15.44 3.30
CA ASP A 138 -19.10 15.90 3.02
C ASP A 138 -19.19 17.40 3.31
N ARG A 139 -19.01 18.23 2.28
CA ARG A 139 -19.48 19.61 2.35
C ARG A 139 -20.99 19.54 2.28
N PRO A 140 -21.73 20.23 3.18
CA PRO A 140 -23.15 20.45 2.89
C PRO A 140 -23.23 21.06 1.50
N ALA A 141 -24.10 20.51 0.65
CA ALA A 141 -24.32 21.03 -0.68
C ALA A 141 -24.45 22.55 -0.60
N SER A 142 -23.62 23.29 -1.34
CA SER A 142 -23.80 24.74 -1.44
C SER A 142 -25.25 24.98 -1.87
N PRO A 143 -26.03 25.80 -1.15
CA PRO A 143 -27.36 26.16 -1.62
C PRO A 143 -27.18 26.85 -2.98
N VAL A 144 -27.75 26.23 -4.00
CA VAL A 144 -27.87 26.78 -5.35
C VAL A 144 -28.90 27.90 -5.33
#